data_AF-A0AAW3WI82-F1
#
_entry.id   AF-A0AAW3WI82-F1
#
_cell.length_a   1.000
_cell.length_b   1.000
_cell.length_c   1.000
_cell.angle_alpha   90.00
_cell.angle_beta   90.00
_cell.angle_gamma   90.00
#
_symmetry.space_group_name_H-M   'P 1'
#
loop_
_entity.id
_entity.type
_entity.pdbx_description
1 polymer ?
#
loop_
_entity_poly.entity_id
_entity_poly.type
_entity_poly.pdbx_seq_one_letter_code
_entity_poly.pdbx_strand_id
1 'polypeptide(L)'
;QGIVKAVKNSGVIRWLLKFNNSLRPEDIKKNVEDFTKSFLATSNEGGAAGVDSKSEATQIHPDDYVPNAAQIDRTTKRIYSFFNTNEKIVQSNYNEDEWNAYYESEIEPLAMQLSNEYTRKLFNRRERGFGNRIIFAANNLQYASMSTKLGLLAMVDRGALTANEWREVINLPPIEDGDKPIRRLDTQVVGGGEK
;
A
#
# COMPACT_ATOMS: atom_id res chain seq x y z
N GLN A 1 8.90 -11.19 16.19
CA GLN A 1 9.37 -12.42 16.86
C GLN A 1 8.41 -12.94 17.95
N GLY A 2 7.63 -12.09 18.64
CA GLY A 2 6.66 -12.53 19.65
C GLY A 2 5.53 -13.41 19.10
N ILE A 3 4.97 -13.05 17.94
CA ILE A 3 3.86 -13.79 17.30
C ILE A 3 4.28 -15.23 16.93
N VAL A 4 5.45 -15.40 16.31
CA VAL A 4 5.98 -16.72 15.92
C VAL A 4 6.30 -17.60 17.14
N LYS A 5 6.73 -17.00 18.25
CA LYS A 5 6.93 -17.73 19.52
C LYS A 5 5.61 -18.06 20.22
N ALA A 6 4.61 -17.19 20.13
CA ALA A 6 3.27 -17.44 20.69
C ALA A 6 2.58 -18.62 19.99
N VAL A 7 2.66 -18.71 18.65
CA VAL A 7 2.15 -19.84 17.87
C VAL A 7 2.86 -21.15 18.19
N LYS A 8 4.17 -21.11 18.49
CA LYS A 8 4.91 -22.32 18.92
C LYS A 8 4.55 -22.74 20.35
N ASN A 9 4.20 -21.81 21.24
CA ASN A 9 3.87 -22.10 22.63
C ASN A 9 2.41 -22.52 22.84
N SER A 10 1.46 -22.08 22.01
CA SER A 10 0.06 -22.54 22.10
C SER A 10 -0.09 -24.02 21.72
N GLY A 11 0.86 -24.63 21.02
CA GLY A 11 0.74 -26.01 20.55
C GLY A 11 1.29 -27.12 21.47
N VAL A 12 1.95 -26.81 22.59
CA VAL A 12 2.87 -27.78 23.23
C VAL A 12 2.17 -28.82 24.11
N ILE A 13 1.09 -28.46 24.82
CA ILE A 13 0.38 -29.39 25.70
C ILE A 13 -1.12 -29.26 25.42
N ARG A 14 -1.70 -30.31 24.82
CA ARG A 14 -3.14 -30.37 24.50
C ARG A 14 -3.96 -31.13 25.55
N TRP A 15 -3.29 -31.99 26.32
CA TRP A 15 -3.91 -32.87 27.31
C TRP A 15 -3.07 -32.91 28.58
N LEU A 16 -3.73 -32.79 29.73
CA LEU A 16 -3.14 -32.98 31.04
C LEU A 16 -3.78 -34.19 31.71
N LEU A 17 -2.96 -35.20 31.97
CA LEU A 17 -3.35 -36.40 32.71
C LEU A 17 -3.03 -36.20 34.19
N LYS A 18 -4.07 -36.15 35.02
CA LYS A 18 -3.95 -36.10 36.47
C LYS A 18 -4.14 -37.52 37.02
N PHE A 19 -3.14 -38.01 37.76
CA PHE A 19 -3.23 -39.32 38.42
C PHE A 19 -3.61 -39.11 39.89
N ASN A 20 -4.61 -39.86 40.37
CA ASN A 20 -5.12 -39.71 41.75
C ASN A 20 -4.20 -40.35 42.81
N ASN A 21 -3.30 -41.25 42.39
CA ASN A 21 -2.34 -41.93 43.25
C ASN A 21 -0.91 -41.44 42.98
N SER A 22 -0.08 -41.43 44.02
CA SER A 22 1.35 -41.13 43.90
C SER A 22 2.07 -42.25 43.13
N LEU A 23 2.40 -41.99 41.86
CA LEU A 23 3.15 -42.89 40.98
C LEU A 23 4.63 -42.49 40.92
N ARG A 24 5.50 -43.44 40.57
CA ARG A 24 6.91 -43.13 40.30
C ARG A 24 7.03 -42.37 38.98
N PRO A 25 8.05 -41.51 38.80
CA PRO A 25 8.24 -40.73 37.58
C PRO A 25 8.31 -41.57 36.29
N GLU A 26 8.84 -42.79 36.38
CA GLU A 26 8.93 -43.73 35.26
C GLU A 26 7.55 -44.25 34.82
N ASP A 27 6.69 -44.58 35.79
CA ASP A 27 5.33 -45.07 35.54
C ASP A 27 4.42 -43.97 34.96
N ILE A 28 4.62 -42.73 35.41
CA ILE A 28 3.90 -41.56 34.87
C ILE A 28 4.21 -41.40 33.38
N LYS A 29 5.49 -41.46 32.99
CA LYS A 29 5.88 -41.33 31.57
C LYS A 29 5.32 -42.47 30.73
N LYS A 30 5.40 -43.71 31.22
CA LYS A 30 4.88 -44.88 30.53
C LYS A 30 3.37 -44.76 30.28
N ASN A 31 2.59 -44.39 31.29
CA ASN A 31 1.15 -44.21 31.16
C ASN A 31 0.78 -43.06 30.20
N VAL A 32 1.57 -41.97 30.18
CA VAL A 32 1.39 -40.86 29.23
C VAL A 32 1.72 -41.30 27.80
N GLU A 33 2.77 -42.08 27.59
CA GLU A 33 3.12 -42.64 26.29
C GLU A 33 2.07 -43.62 25.77
N ASP A 34 1.56 -44.49 26.64
CA ASP A 34 0.49 -45.42 26.30
C ASP A 34 -0.79 -44.67 25.94
N PHE A 35 -1.16 -43.63 26.71
CA PHE A 35 -2.31 -42.79 26.40
C PHE A 35 -2.17 -42.05 25.06
N THR A 36 -0.99 -41.49 24.77
CA THR A 36 -0.74 -40.76 23.51
C THR A 36 -0.80 -41.70 22.30
N LYS A 37 -0.24 -42.92 22.40
CA LYS A 37 -0.33 -43.94 21.33
C LYS A 37 -1.75 -44.48 21.14
N SER A 38 -2.48 -44.71 22.23
CA SER A 38 -3.82 -45.32 22.20
C SER A 38 -4.94 -44.33 21.85
N PHE A 39 -4.77 -43.03 22.09
CA PHE A 39 -5.87 -42.07 21.91
C PHE A 39 -5.53 -40.86 21.03
N LEU A 40 -4.24 -40.57 20.78
CA LEU A 40 -3.82 -39.40 19.99
C LEU A 40 -3.11 -39.75 18.68
N ALA A 41 -2.84 -41.02 18.41
CA ALA A 41 -2.32 -41.47 17.12
C ALA A 41 -3.39 -41.34 16.02
N THR A 42 -3.03 -40.78 14.87
CA THR A 42 -3.90 -40.58 13.68
C THR A 42 -4.55 -41.87 13.17
N SER A 43 -4.04 -43.04 13.58
CA SER A 43 -4.56 -44.36 13.23
C SER A 43 -5.80 -44.81 14.04
N ASN A 44 -6.18 -44.09 15.09
CA ASN A 44 -7.35 -44.45 15.90
C ASN A 44 -8.59 -43.68 15.43
N GLU A 45 -9.44 -44.34 14.64
CA GLU A 45 -10.72 -43.82 14.12
C GLU A 45 -11.85 -43.74 15.17
N GLY A 46 -11.56 -44.03 16.45
CA GLY A 46 -12.55 -44.06 17.52
C GLY A 46 -12.64 -42.75 18.30
N GLY A 47 -13.70 -41.95 18.09
CA GLY A 47 -13.95 -40.67 18.76
C GLY A 47 -14.32 -40.73 20.26
N ALA A 48 -14.06 -41.86 20.94
CA ALA A 48 -14.38 -42.03 22.36
C ALA A 48 -13.21 -42.71 23.10
N ALA A 49 -12.67 -42.01 24.10
CA ALA A 49 -11.64 -42.50 25.01
C ALA A 49 -12.23 -42.68 26.42
N GLY A 50 -12.22 -43.92 26.93
CA GLY A 50 -12.62 -44.21 28.31
C GLY A 50 -11.43 -44.02 29.26
N VAL A 51 -11.63 -43.30 30.35
CA VAL A 51 -10.61 -43.11 31.38
C VAL A 51 -11.00 -43.91 32.62
N ASP A 52 -10.07 -44.71 33.15
CA ASP A 52 -10.25 -45.43 34.43
C ASP A 52 -10.27 -44.41 35.59
N SER A 53 -10.99 -44.71 36.67
CA SER A 53 -11.08 -43.93 37.92
C SER A 53 -9.75 -43.45 38.52
N LYS A 54 -8.64 -44.04 38.08
CA LYS A 54 -7.26 -43.76 38.52
C LYS A 54 -6.65 -42.53 37.86
N SER A 55 -7.17 -42.11 36.70
CA SER A 55 -6.70 -40.94 35.97
C SER A 55 -7.85 -40.03 35.54
N GLU A 56 -7.56 -38.75 35.40
CA GLU A 56 -8.47 -37.75 34.89
C GLU A 56 -7.78 -37.05 33.72
N ALA A 57 -8.39 -37.10 32.53
CA ALA A 57 -7.87 -36.45 31.33
C ALA A 57 -8.57 -35.11 31.14
N THR A 58 -7.82 -34.02 31.27
CA THR A 58 -8.31 -32.67 31.03
C THR A 58 -7.74 -32.16 29.71
N GLN A 59 -8.61 -31.73 28.80
CA GLN A 59 -8.18 -31.07 27.58
C GLN A 59 -7.79 -29.63 27.92
N ILE A 60 -6.56 -29.24 27.59
CA ILE A 60 -6.16 -27.84 27.66
C ILE A 60 -6.56 -27.23 26.33
N HIS A 61 -7.51 -26.29 26.38
CA HIS A 61 -7.81 -25.45 25.23
C HIS A 61 -6.68 -24.44 25.08
N PRO A 62 -5.88 -24.51 24.01
CA PRO A 62 -4.94 -23.45 23.75
C PRO A 62 -5.73 -22.25 23.28
N ASP A 63 -5.68 -21.16 24.04
CA ASP A 63 -6.08 -19.87 23.53
C ASP A 63 -5.07 -19.51 22.44
N ASP A 64 -5.45 -19.72 21.18
CA ASP A 64 -4.68 -19.23 20.05
C ASP A 64 -4.52 -17.73 20.24
N TYR A 65 -3.29 -17.29 20.49
CA TYR A 65 -2.97 -15.87 20.46
C TYR A 65 -3.10 -15.41 19.02
N VAL A 66 -4.33 -15.05 18.62
CA VAL A 66 -4.58 -14.32 17.39
C VAL A 66 -4.03 -12.91 17.66
N PRO A 67 -3.01 -12.46 16.90
CA PRO A 67 -2.55 -11.09 17.02
C PRO A 67 -3.76 -10.15 16.90
N ASN A 68 -3.93 -9.26 17.86
CA ASN A 68 -5.04 -8.31 17.84
C ASN A 68 -4.97 -7.51 16.54
N ALA A 69 -5.95 -7.71 15.65
CA ALA A 69 -5.99 -7.08 14.32
C ALA A 69 -5.81 -5.56 14.41
N ALA A 70 -6.39 -4.92 15.43
CA ALA A 70 -6.27 -3.48 15.65
C ALA A 70 -4.82 -3.04 15.96
N GLN A 71 -4.01 -3.89 16.59
CA GLN A 71 -2.60 -3.58 16.83
C GLN A 71 -1.76 -3.69 15.55
N ILE A 72 -2.06 -4.68 14.70
CA ILE A 72 -1.41 -4.81 13.39
C ILE A 72 -1.73 -3.59 12.54
N ASP A 73 -3.00 -3.23 12.42
CA ASP A 73 -3.43 -2.09 11.58
C ASP A 73 -2.81 -0.77 12.03
N ARG A 74 -2.74 -0.52 13.34
CA ARG A 74 -2.08 0.68 13.88
C ARG A 74 -0.57 0.66 13.61
N THR A 75 0.06 -0.50 13.69
CA THR A 75 1.49 -0.63 13.39
C THR A 75 1.75 -0.36 11.91
N THR A 76 0.95 -0.94 11.03
CA THR A 76 1.02 -0.72 9.57
C THR A 76 0.81 0.76 9.23
N LYS A 77 -0.21 1.41 9.80
CA LYS A 77 -0.44 2.86 9.63
C LYS A 77 0.74 3.70 10.10
N ARG A 78 1.35 3.36 11.25
CA ARG A 78 2.54 4.05 11.76
C ARG A 78 3.73 3.91 10.80
N ILE A 79 3.91 2.75 10.17
CA ILE A 79 4.95 2.54 9.16
C ILE A 79 4.68 3.42 7.95
N TYR A 80 3.45 3.48 7.45
CA TYR A 80 3.09 4.37 6.34
C TYR A 80 3.37 5.84 6.68
N SER A 81 2.94 6.31 7.85
CA SER A 81 3.22 7.68 8.30
C SER A 81 4.71 7.98 8.46
N PHE A 82 5.53 7.00 8.83
CA PHE A 82 6.98 7.19 8.94
C PHE A 82 7.64 7.46 7.58
N PHE A 83 7.14 6.84 6.52
CA PHE A 83 7.61 7.04 5.15
C PHE A 83 6.80 8.10 4.40
N ASN A 84 5.98 8.88 5.10
CA ASN A 84 5.02 9.85 4.54
C ASN A 84 4.16 9.29 3.40
N THR A 85 3.88 7.98 3.42
CA THR A 85 3.03 7.33 2.42
C THR A 85 1.70 6.91 3.03
N ASN A 86 0.84 6.31 2.22
CA ASN A 86 -0.43 5.80 2.68
C ASN A 86 -0.75 4.46 2.01
N GLU A 87 -1.73 3.76 2.58
CA GLU A 87 -2.17 2.46 2.09
C GLU A 87 -2.63 2.51 0.63
N LYS A 88 -3.34 3.57 0.23
CA LYS A 88 -3.87 3.72 -1.12
C LYS A 88 -2.77 3.85 -2.17
N ILE A 89 -1.69 4.57 -1.87
CA ILE A 89 -0.51 4.70 -2.73
C ILE A 89 0.20 3.35 -2.85
N VAL A 90 0.41 2.64 -1.74
CA VAL A 90 1.10 1.35 -1.72
C VAL A 90 0.29 0.25 -2.45
N GLN A 91 -1.03 0.29 -2.33
CA GLN A 91 -1.94 -0.67 -2.98
C GLN A 91 -2.42 -0.21 -4.36
N SER A 92 -1.96 0.95 -4.85
CA SER A 92 -2.39 1.55 -6.12
C SER A 92 -3.90 1.74 -6.25
N ASN A 93 -4.58 2.06 -5.15
CA ASN A 93 -6.03 2.28 -5.06
C ASN A 93 -6.37 3.76 -4.75
N TYR A 94 -5.60 4.68 -5.34
CA TYR A 94 -5.80 6.11 -5.19
C TYR A 94 -6.64 6.69 -6.33
N ASN A 95 -7.35 7.78 -6.05
CA ASN A 95 -7.98 8.59 -7.10
C ASN A 95 -7.02 9.72 -7.59
N GLU A 96 -7.47 10.50 -8.58
CA GLU A 96 -6.68 11.60 -9.16
C GLU A 96 -6.27 12.65 -8.12
N ASP A 97 -7.20 13.08 -7.28
CA ASP A 97 -6.94 14.12 -6.25
C ASP A 97 -5.97 13.63 -5.17
N GLU A 98 -6.09 12.36 -4.76
CA GLU A 98 -5.20 11.72 -3.78
C GLU A 98 -3.79 11.52 -4.33
N TRP A 99 -3.66 11.20 -5.62
CA TRP A 99 -2.38 11.15 -6.30
C TRP A 99 -1.75 12.54 -6.41
N ASN A 100 -2.52 13.53 -6.82
CA ASN A 100 -2.06 14.92 -6.94
C ASN A 100 -1.55 15.44 -5.60
N ALA A 101 -2.32 15.24 -4.52
CA ALA A 101 -1.92 15.64 -3.18
C ALA A 101 -0.63 14.96 -2.73
N TYR A 102 -0.49 13.65 -2.96
CA TYR A 102 0.73 12.91 -2.62
C TYR A 102 1.94 13.35 -3.45
N TYR A 103 1.74 13.63 -4.74
CA TYR A 103 2.79 14.11 -5.62
C TYR A 103 3.31 15.48 -5.18
N GLU A 104 2.42 16.44 -4.93
CA GLU A 104 2.77 17.79 -4.47
C GLU A 104 3.46 17.78 -3.11
N SER A 105 3.02 16.91 -2.18
CA SER A 105 3.57 16.90 -0.81
C SER A 105 4.90 16.16 -0.70
N GLU A 106 5.06 15.02 -1.37
CA GLU A 106 6.23 14.14 -1.17
C GLU A 106 7.17 14.07 -2.38
N ILE A 107 6.63 14.01 -3.60
CA ILE A 107 7.44 13.76 -4.80
C ILE A 107 8.04 15.04 -5.36
N GLU A 108 7.26 16.12 -5.46
CA GLU A 108 7.69 17.40 -6.02
C GLU A 108 8.88 18.01 -5.26
N PRO A 109 8.92 18.04 -3.92
CA PRO A 109 10.08 18.56 -3.19
C PRO A 109 11.36 17.77 -3.50
N LEU A 110 11.26 16.44 -3.62
CA LEU A 110 12.38 15.58 -3.97
C LEU A 110 12.83 15.83 -5.42
N ALA A 111 11.89 15.93 -6.36
CA ALA A 111 12.18 16.23 -7.76
C ALA A 111 12.88 17.59 -7.92
N MET A 112 12.45 18.61 -7.18
CA MET A 112 13.08 19.93 -7.16
C MET A 112 14.49 19.87 -6.57
N GLN A 113 14.71 19.12 -5.49
CA GLN A 113 16.05 18.93 -4.92
C GLN A 113 16.99 18.23 -5.90
N LEU A 114 16.51 17.16 -6.57
CA LEU A 114 17.26 16.46 -7.61
C LEU A 114 17.57 17.37 -8.80
N SER A 115 16.59 18.14 -9.27
CA SER A 115 16.76 19.16 -10.31
C SER A 115 17.89 20.13 -9.97
N ASN A 116 17.91 20.65 -8.74
CA ASN A 116 18.94 21.58 -8.29
C ASN A 116 20.32 20.92 -8.19
N GLU A 117 20.41 19.73 -7.61
CA GLU A 117 21.69 19.03 -7.44
C GLU A 117 22.27 18.53 -8.76
N TYR A 118 21.44 17.99 -9.65
CA TYR A 118 21.87 17.57 -10.98
C TYR A 118 22.35 18.76 -11.80
N THR A 119 21.59 19.85 -11.80
CA THR A 119 22.01 21.11 -12.43
C THR A 119 23.35 21.60 -11.88
N ARG A 120 23.55 21.52 -10.56
CA ARG A 120 24.80 21.95 -9.92
C ARG A 120 26.00 21.05 -10.23
N LYS A 121 25.79 19.73 -10.32
CA LYS A 121 26.86 18.73 -10.45
C LYS A 121 27.24 18.42 -11.88
N LEU A 122 26.26 18.40 -12.80
CA LEU A 122 26.48 18.05 -14.20
C LEU A 122 26.90 19.25 -15.04
N PHE A 123 26.34 20.43 -14.78
CA PHE A 123 26.75 21.64 -15.48
C PHE A 123 27.88 22.36 -14.76
N ASN A 124 28.78 22.95 -15.56
CA ASN A 124 29.80 23.83 -15.04
C ASN A 124 29.21 25.22 -14.69
N ARG A 125 29.99 26.05 -13.98
CA ARG A 125 29.54 27.40 -13.56
C ARG A 125 29.14 28.28 -14.75
N ARG A 126 29.80 28.12 -15.90
CA ARG A 126 29.55 28.93 -17.10
C ARG A 126 28.23 28.54 -17.76
N GLU A 127 27.97 27.25 -17.94
CA GLU A 127 26.71 26.70 -18.49
C GLU A 127 25.51 27.12 -17.65
N ARG A 128 25.61 27.07 -16.31
CA ARG A 128 24.55 27.58 -15.44
C ARG A 128 24.36 29.09 -15.57
N GLY A 129 25.44 29.84 -15.80
CA GLY A 129 25.39 31.29 -16.07
C GLY A 129 24.64 31.64 -17.38
N PHE A 130 24.58 30.71 -18.33
CA PHE A 130 23.77 30.83 -19.55
C PHE A 130 22.32 30.34 -19.37
N GLY A 131 21.91 29.95 -18.17
CA GLY A 131 20.54 29.52 -17.87
C GLY A 131 20.28 28.02 -18.05
N ASN A 132 21.31 27.20 -18.31
CA ASN A 132 21.14 25.76 -18.43
C ASN A 132 20.75 25.13 -17.08
N ARG A 133 19.63 24.43 -17.06
CA ARG A 133 19.11 23.69 -15.89
C ARG A 133 18.49 22.37 -16.31
N ILE A 134 18.64 21.37 -15.45
CA ILE A 134 17.99 20.07 -15.56
C ILE A 134 16.75 20.15 -14.69
N ILE A 135 15.57 19.95 -15.27
CA ILE A 135 14.29 19.98 -14.56
C ILE A 135 13.73 18.56 -14.55
N PHE A 136 13.38 18.09 -13.35
CA PHE A 136 12.61 16.87 -13.17
C PHE A 136 11.15 17.28 -13.04
N ALA A 137 10.41 17.20 -14.14
CA ALA A 137 8.97 17.43 -14.15
C ALA A 137 8.28 16.08 -14.34
N ALA A 138 7.29 15.77 -13.51
CA ALA A 138 6.24 14.87 -13.91
C ALA A 138 5.10 15.71 -14.48
N ASN A 139 4.65 15.41 -15.69
CA ASN A 139 3.46 16.04 -16.22
C ASN A 139 2.28 15.54 -15.41
N ASN A 140 1.78 16.34 -14.46
CA ASN A 140 0.62 15.94 -13.66
C ASN A 140 -0.60 15.66 -14.56
N LEU A 141 -0.69 16.40 -15.67
CA LEU A 141 -1.66 16.16 -16.74
C LEU A 141 -1.51 14.83 -17.47
N GLN A 142 -0.38 14.10 -17.40
CA GLN A 142 -0.33 12.73 -17.91
C GLN A 142 -1.22 11.80 -17.10
N TYR A 143 -1.31 12.02 -15.79
CA TYR A 143 -2.06 11.19 -14.84
C TYR A 143 -3.50 11.69 -14.58
N ALA A 144 -3.82 12.91 -15.02
CA ALA A 144 -5.17 13.44 -14.95
C ALA A 144 -6.20 12.53 -15.68
N SER A 145 -7.42 12.44 -15.16
CA SER A 145 -8.48 11.64 -15.79
C SER A 145 -8.84 12.19 -17.18
N MET A 146 -9.38 11.33 -18.05
CA MET A 146 -9.85 11.80 -19.37
C MET A 146 -10.90 12.90 -19.27
N SER A 147 -11.70 12.93 -18.20
CA SER A 147 -12.66 14.02 -18.00
C SER A 147 -11.96 15.36 -17.79
N THR A 148 -10.92 15.40 -16.95
CA THR A 148 -10.11 16.59 -16.69
C THR A 148 -9.41 17.04 -17.97
N LYS A 149 -8.82 16.10 -18.72
CA LYS A 149 -8.13 16.42 -19.98
C LYS A 149 -9.06 16.92 -21.08
N LEU A 150 -10.28 16.38 -21.18
CA LEU A 150 -11.30 16.88 -22.11
C LEU A 150 -11.79 18.27 -21.69
N GLY A 151 -11.81 18.59 -20.39
CA GLY A 151 -12.15 19.94 -19.90
C GLY A 151 -11.21 21.05 -20.43
N LEU A 152 -9.97 20.70 -20.76
CA LEU A 152 -8.99 21.64 -21.35
C LEU A 152 -9.33 22.08 -22.77
N LEU A 153 -10.26 21.39 -23.44
CA LEU A 153 -10.85 21.86 -24.69
C LEU A 153 -11.37 23.29 -24.56
N ALA A 154 -11.92 23.65 -23.40
CA ALA A 154 -12.43 24.99 -23.14
C ALA A 154 -11.33 26.07 -23.11
N MET A 155 -10.05 25.70 -22.96
CA MET A 155 -8.90 26.60 -23.07
C MET A 155 -8.48 26.78 -24.52
N VAL A 156 -8.55 25.71 -25.33
CA VAL A 156 -8.38 25.79 -26.79
C VAL A 156 -9.47 26.67 -27.39
N ASP A 157 -10.73 26.47 -26.99
CA ASP A 157 -11.87 27.26 -27.47
C ASP A 157 -11.75 28.77 -27.18
N ARG A 158 -11.04 29.14 -26.10
CA ARG A 158 -10.80 30.52 -25.70
C ARG A 158 -9.50 31.12 -26.28
N GLY A 159 -8.74 30.34 -27.04
CA GLY A 159 -7.44 30.74 -27.58
C GLY A 159 -6.32 30.84 -26.54
N ALA A 160 -6.50 30.24 -25.36
CA ALA A 160 -5.49 30.19 -24.30
C ALA A 160 -4.50 29.02 -24.49
N LEU A 161 -4.90 27.98 -25.20
CA LEU A 161 -4.04 26.88 -25.65
C LEU A 161 -4.21 26.67 -27.16
N THR A 162 -3.18 26.15 -27.82
CA THR A 162 -3.25 25.66 -29.19
C THR A 162 -3.80 24.23 -29.24
N ALA A 163 -4.23 23.79 -30.43
CA ALA A 163 -4.70 22.43 -30.60
C ALA A 163 -3.58 21.41 -30.35
N ASN A 164 -2.34 21.72 -30.72
CA ASN A 164 -1.19 20.84 -30.50
C ASN A 164 -0.78 20.78 -29.02
N GLU A 165 -0.83 21.89 -28.27
CA GLU A 165 -0.60 21.88 -26.82
C GLU A 165 -1.63 21.01 -26.09
N TRP A 166 -2.90 21.08 -26.50
CA TRP A 166 -3.93 20.20 -25.95
C TRP A 166 -3.71 18.74 -26.35
N ARG A 167 -3.29 18.46 -27.59
CA ARG A 167 -2.98 17.11 -28.07
C ARG A 167 -1.78 16.50 -27.34
N GLU A 168 -0.75 17.28 -27.05
CA GLU A 168 0.40 16.85 -26.25
C GLU A 168 -0.03 16.35 -24.87
N VAL A 169 -0.92 17.09 -24.21
CA VAL A 169 -1.49 16.75 -22.89
C VAL A 169 -2.24 15.39 -22.90
N ILE A 170 -2.97 15.09 -23.98
CA ILE A 170 -3.69 13.82 -24.16
C ILE A 170 -2.83 12.74 -24.84
N ASN A 171 -1.53 12.98 -25.03
CA ASN A 171 -0.58 12.09 -25.70
C ASN A 171 -0.96 11.76 -27.16
N LEU A 172 -1.60 12.69 -27.88
CA LEU A 172 -1.83 12.58 -29.32
C LEU A 172 -0.70 13.25 -30.12
N PRO A 173 -0.37 12.72 -31.30
CA PRO A 173 0.62 13.35 -32.17
C PRO A 173 0.11 14.72 -32.65
N PRO A 174 1.01 15.70 -32.86
CA PRO A 174 0.65 17.01 -33.39
C PRO A 174 0.10 16.88 -34.81
N ILE A 175 -0.70 17.87 -35.22
CA ILE A 175 -1.25 17.98 -36.56
C ILE A 175 -0.72 19.23 -37.25
N GLU A 176 -0.70 19.20 -38.58
CA GLU A 176 -0.41 20.37 -39.39
C GLU A 176 -1.39 21.49 -39.05
N ASP A 177 -0.89 22.73 -38.94
CA ASP A 177 -1.63 23.91 -38.51
C ASP A 177 -2.19 23.91 -37.07
N GLY A 178 -1.88 22.90 -36.26
CA GLY A 178 -2.37 22.78 -34.87
C GLY A 178 -1.79 23.78 -33.87
N ASP A 179 -0.71 24.50 -34.22
CA ASP A 179 -0.09 25.55 -33.40
C ASP A 179 -0.73 26.93 -33.61
N LYS A 180 -1.66 27.06 -34.56
CA LYS A 180 -2.40 28.30 -34.79
C LYS A 180 -3.46 28.45 -33.70
N PRO A 181 -3.49 29.54 -32.91
CA PRO A 181 -4.51 29.75 -31.90
C PRO A 181 -5.89 29.83 -32.57
N ILE A 182 -6.81 28.98 -32.15
CA ILE A 182 -8.21 29.01 -32.57
C ILE A 182 -9.02 29.62 -31.43
N ARG A 183 -10.04 30.41 -31.75
CA ARG A 183 -10.99 30.92 -30.75
C ARG A 183 -12.39 30.77 -31.30
N ARG A 184 -13.33 30.31 -30.46
CA ARG A 184 -14.74 30.32 -30.85
C ARG A 184 -15.26 31.76 -30.95
N LEU A 185 -16.05 32.01 -32.00
CA LEU A 185 -16.57 33.34 -32.32
C LEU A 185 -17.65 33.84 -31.33
N ASP A 186 -18.24 32.94 -30.55
CA ASP A 186 -19.24 33.22 -29.50
C ASP A 186 -18.63 33.81 -28.21
N THR A 187 -17.31 33.70 -28.01
CA THR A 187 -16.58 34.25 -26.85
C THR A 187 -16.08 35.67 -27.05
N GLN A 188 -16.59 36.39 -28.06
CA GLN A 188 -16.24 37.78 -28.29
C GLN A 188 -16.63 38.68 -27.09
N VAL A 189 -15.82 39.72 -26.86
CA VAL A 189 -16.10 40.71 -25.83
C VAL A 189 -17.41 41.41 -26.17
N VAL A 190 -18.39 41.36 -25.25
CA VAL A 190 -19.63 42.13 -25.35
C VAL A 190 -19.26 43.61 -25.17
N GLY A 191 -18.98 44.28 -26.28
CA GLY A 191 -18.47 45.66 -26.30
C GLY A 191 -17.58 46.01 -27.49
N GLY A 192 -17.30 45.08 -28.40
CA GLY A 192 -16.65 45.38 -29.69
C GLY A 192 -17.64 45.69 -30.81
N GLY A 193 -18.67 46.47 -30.52
CA GLY A 193 -19.60 46.99 -31.51
C GLY A 193 -19.29 48.44 -31.80
N GLU A 194 -18.39 48.70 -32.75
CA GLU A 194 -18.44 49.93 -33.53
C GLU A 194 -18.38 49.58 -35.02
N LYS A 195 -19.16 50.39 -35.76
CA LYS A 195 -19.61 50.25 -37.14
C LYS A 195 -18.49 50.13 -38.18
#